data_AF-A0A929K497-F1
#
_entry.id   AF-A0A929K497-F1
#
_cell.length_a   1.000
_cell.length_b   1.000
_cell.length_c   1.000
_cell.angle_alpha   90.00
_cell.angle_beta   90.00
_cell.angle_gamma   90.00
#
_symmetry.space_group_name_H-M   'P 1'
#
loop_
_entity.id
_entity.type
_entity.pdbx_description
1 polymer ?
#
loop_
_entity_poly.entity_id
_entity_poly.type
_entity_poly.pdbx_seq_one_letter_code
_entity_poly.pdbx_strand_id
1 'polypeptide(L)'
;MKQLIILLITMPLLLLNLDCIAQKRNREREARNKIEQLPEVKDFLRKTPKEYRPIVEPDGGPTKGDNYYRYSLMTVDDGWIRTSMTFYVEARTMQIYFWDYNGYDRELVTLKEWRYWRTKPVWEQLHHFVNGKMVPVD
;
A
#
# COMPACT_ATOMS: atom_id res chain seq x y z
N MET A 1 -28.17 18.40 38.52
CA MET A 1 -28.52 18.86 37.15
C MET A 1 -27.31 19.12 36.25
N LYS A 2 -26.29 19.90 36.66
CA LYS A 2 -25.13 20.23 35.78
C LYS A 2 -24.32 19.00 35.30
N GLN A 3 -24.19 17.95 36.12
CA GLN A 3 -23.47 16.72 35.74
C GLN A 3 -24.23 15.86 34.70
N LEU A 4 -25.56 15.91 34.67
CA LEU A 4 -26.37 15.14 33.74
C LEU A 4 -26.26 15.67 32.29
N ILE A 5 -26.09 16.99 32.16
CA ILE A 5 -25.94 17.68 30.86
C ILE A 5 -24.57 17.38 30.24
N ILE A 6 -23.50 17.28 31.05
CA ILE A 6 -22.15 16.93 30.56
C ILE A 6 -22.14 15.50 29.99
N LEU A 7 -22.84 14.55 30.61
CA LEU A 7 -22.92 13.16 30.15
C LEU A 7 -23.65 13.03 28.80
N LEU A 8 -24.71 13.83 28.60
CA LEU A 8 -25.49 13.86 27.36
C LEU A 8 -24.74 14.47 26.17
N ILE A 9 -23.76 15.34 26.42
CA ILE A 9 -22.95 15.98 25.36
C ILE A 9 -21.71 15.14 25.00
N THR A 10 -21.14 14.38 25.94
CA THR A 10 -19.94 13.56 25.68
C THR A 10 -20.26 12.22 25.01
N MET A 11 -21.45 11.64 25.22
CA MET A 11 -21.85 10.39 24.58
C MET A 11 -21.89 10.45 23.04
N PRO A 12 -22.50 11.47 22.40
CA PRO A 12 -22.50 11.60 20.94
C PRO A 12 -21.08 11.74 20.36
N LEU A 13 -20.19 12.43 21.06
CA LEU A 13 -18.79 12.60 20.64
C LEU A 13 -18.03 11.27 20.64
N LEU A 14 -18.27 10.41 21.64
CA LEU A 14 -17.65 9.09 21.71
C LEU A 14 -18.11 8.17 20.56
N LEU A 15 -19.40 8.24 20.19
CA LEU A 15 -19.96 7.46 19.08
C LEU A 15 -19.38 7.87 17.72
N LEU A 16 -19.24 9.17 17.46
CA LEU A 16 -18.64 9.67 16.21
C LEU A 16 -17.19 9.21 16.02
N ASN A 17 -16.41 9.12 17.11
CA ASN A 17 -15.04 8.63 17.05
C ASN A 17 -14.97 7.12 16.76
N LEU A 18 -15.90 6.33 17.30
CA LEU A 18 -15.99 4.89 17.05
C LEU A 18 -16.31 4.58 15.58
N ASP A 19 -17.24 5.31 14.97
CA ASP A 19 -17.61 5.15 13.56
C ASP A 19 -16.44 5.47 12.62
N CYS A 20 -15.70 6.54 12.92
CA CYS A 20 -14.51 6.92 12.16
C CYS A 20 -13.43 5.83 12.21
N ILE A 21 -13.16 5.25 13.40
CA ILE A 21 -12.19 4.17 13.56
C ILE A 21 -12.65 2.91 12.82
N ALA A 22 -13.92 2.54 12.93
CA ALA A 22 -14.48 1.39 12.23
C ALA A 22 -14.41 1.55 10.71
N GLN A 23 -14.75 2.73 10.18
CA GLN A 23 -14.67 3.03 8.76
C GLN A 23 -13.22 2.95 8.25
N LYS A 24 -12.26 3.52 8.99
CA LYS A 24 -10.82 3.44 8.63
C LYS A 24 -10.34 1.99 8.55
N ARG A 25 -10.67 1.15 9.54
CA ARG A 25 -10.31 -0.28 9.55
C ARG A 25 -10.94 -1.04 8.39
N ASN A 26 -12.19 -0.75 8.06
CA ASN A 26 -12.88 -1.38 6.94
C ASN A 26 -12.21 -1.05 5.60
N ARG A 27 -11.82 0.23 5.39
CA ARG A 27 -11.10 0.68 4.19
C ARG A 27 -9.71 0.07 4.09
N GLU A 28 -8.97 0.00 5.19
CA GLU A 28 -7.65 -0.65 5.21
C GLU A 28 -7.76 -2.14 4.84
N ARG A 29 -8.73 -2.86 5.40
CA ARG A 29 -9.00 -4.26 5.01
C ARG A 29 -9.35 -4.38 3.52
N GLU A 30 -10.15 -3.47 2.99
CA GLU A 30 -10.49 -3.44 1.57
C GLU A 30 -9.25 -3.19 0.69
N ALA A 31 -8.37 -2.28 1.09
CA ALA A 31 -7.12 -1.99 0.40
C ALA A 31 -6.19 -3.22 0.37
N ARG A 32 -6.01 -3.89 1.52
CA ARG A 32 -5.27 -5.14 1.61
C ARG A 32 -5.86 -6.22 0.69
N ASN A 33 -7.18 -6.43 0.76
CA ASN A 33 -7.85 -7.43 -0.08
C ASN A 33 -7.60 -7.15 -1.57
N LYS A 34 -7.69 -5.88 -2.00
CA LYS A 34 -7.40 -5.49 -3.38
C LYS A 34 -5.98 -5.89 -3.83
N ILE A 35 -4.98 -5.69 -2.97
CA ILE A 35 -3.59 -6.09 -3.25
C ILE A 35 -3.46 -7.60 -3.30
N GLU A 36 -4.00 -8.33 -2.31
CA GLU A 36 -3.94 -9.80 -2.27
C GLU A 36 -4.65 -10.45 -3.46
N GLN A 37 -5.60 -9.75 -4.09
CA GLN A 37 -6.27 -10.23 -5.30
C GLN A 37 -5.47 -10.03 -6.60
N LEU A 38 -4.37 -9.27 -6.58
CA LEU A 38 -3.55 -9.02 -7.76
C LEU A 38 -2.87 -10.31 -8.25
N PRO A 39 -2.86 -10.59 -9.57
CA PRO A 39 -2.20 -11.77 -10.13
C PRO A 39 -0.73 -11.89 -9.73
N GLU A 40 0.03 -10.79 -9.77
CA GLU A 40 1.44 -10.73 -9.37
C GLU A 40 1.66 -11.07 -7.89
N VAL A 41 0.73 -10.67 -7.01
CA VAL A 41 0.80 -10.97 -5.58
C VAL A 41 0.47 -12.44 -5.34
N LYS A 42 -0.62 -12.94 -5.93
CA LYS A 42 -0.97 -14.36 -5.85
C LYS A 42 0.14 -15.26 -6.38
N ASP A 43 0.73 -14.89 -7.50
CA ASP A 43 1.79 -15.68 -8.13
C ASP A 43 3.04 -15.71 -7.25
N PHE A 44 3.44 -14.57 -6.67
CA PHE A 44 4.51 -14.50 -5.69
C PHE A 44 4.22 -15.36 -4.46
N LEU A 45 3.07 -15.17 -3.81
CA LEU A 45 2.69 -15.93 -2.61
C LEU A 45 2.65 -17.44 -2.87
N ARG A 46 2.28 -17.85 -4.10
CA ARG A 46 2.21 -19.26 -4.51
C ARG A 46 3.58 -19.86 -4.84
N LYS A 47 4.45 -19.10 -5.51
CA LYS A 47 5.74 -19.60 -6.02
C LYS A 47 6.84 -19.53 -4.99
N THR A 48 6.75 -18.60 -4.05
CA THR A 48 7.75 -18.46 -3.00
C THR A 48 7.66 -19.63 -2.02
N PRO A 49 8.77 -20.33 -1.74
CA PRO A 49 8.81 -21.40 -0.76
C PRO A 49 8.28 -20.97 0.62
N LYS A 50 7.58 -21.89 1.31
CA LYS A 50 6.84 -21.57 2.54
C LYS A 50 7.76 -21.22 3.71
N GLU A 51 8.97 -21.75 3.73
CA GLU A 51 10.03 -21.45 4.69
C GLU A 51 10.36 -19.95 4.73
N TYR A 52 10.26 -19.26 3.59
CA TYR A 52 10.46 -17.81 3.48
C TYR A 52 9.25 -16.98 3.89
N ARG A 53 8.15 -17.61 4.35
CA ARG A 53 6.93 -16.96 4.86
C ARG A 53 6.52 -15.73 4.03
N PRO A 54 6.15 -15.91 2.75
CA PRO A 54 5.73 -14.79 1.91
C PRO A 54 4.44 -14.18 2.46
N ILE A 55 4.44 -12.87 2.70
CA ILE A 55 3.32 -12.14 3.32
C ILE A 55 3.11 -10.76 2.70
N VAL A 56 1.86 -10.30 2.73
CA VAL A 56 1.48 -8.90 2.47
C VAL A 56 1.19 -8.27 3.82
N GLU A 57 2.01 -7.30 4.22
CA GLU A 57 1.85 -6.59 5.49
C GLU A 57 1.68 -5.09 5.24
N PRO A 58 0.87 -4.39 6.04
CA PRO A 58 0.84 -2.93 6.05
C PRO A 58 2.23 -2.41 6.44
N ASP A 59 2.78 -1.53 5.62
CA ASP A 59 4.11 -0.94 5.81
C ASP A 59 3.93 0.50 6.32
N GLY A 60 3.33 0.58 7.50
CA GLY A 60 2.80 1.82 8.08
C GLY A 60 1.34 2.09 7.69
N GLY A 61 0.60 2.73 8.61
CA GLY A 61 -0.71 3.30 8.29
C GLY A 61 -0.55 4.62 7.54
N PRO A 62 -1.62 5.22 6.98
CA PRO A 62 -1.55 6.60 6.50
C PRO A 62 -1.09 7.48 7.65
N THR A 63 0.13 8.01 7.55
CA THR A 63 0.64 9.05 8.43
C THR A 63 -0.32 10.25 8.33
N LYS A 64 -0.41 11.11 9.36
CA LYS A 64 -1.24 12.31 9.25
C LYS A 64 -0.76 13.14 8.05
N GLY A 65 -1.53 13.13 6.95
CA GLY A 65 -1.19 13.79 5.69
C GLY A 65 -1.08 12.85 4.48
N ASP A 66 -0.93 11.53 4.70
CA ASP A 66 -0.84 10.57 3.59
C ASP A 66 -2.21 10.11 3.12
N ASN A 67 -2.48 10.34 1.84
CA ASN A 67 -3.69 9.90 1.15
C ASN A 67 -3.64 8.41 0.76
N TYR A 68 -2.71 7.62 1.31
CA TYR A 68 -2.43 6.25 0.86
C TYR A 68 -2.33 5.25 2.01
N TYR A 69 -2.86 4.05 1.80
CA TYR A 69 -2.48 2.86 2.54
C TYR A 69 -1.24 2.24 1.89
N ARG A 70 -0.19 2.00 2.66
CA ARG A 70 1.04 1.40 2.15
C ARG A 70 1.11 -0.07 2.56
N TYR A 71 1.46 -0.92 1.61
CA TYR A 71 1.65 -2.36 1.84
C TYR A 71 2.94 -2.81 1.21
N SER A 72 3.62 -3.73 1.88
CA SER A 72 4.80 -4.38 1.34
C SER A 72 4.55 -5.87 1.18
N LEU A 73 4.85 -6.38 -0.01
CA LEU A 73 4.95 -7.81 -0.26
C LEU A 73 6.38 -8.23 0.04
N MET A 74 6.55 -9.12 1.00
CA MET A 74 7.85 -9.45 1.57
C MET A 74 7.98 -10.94 1.87
N THR A 75 9.22 -11.37 2.06
CA THR A 75 9.56 -12.66 2.66
C THR A 75 10.24 -12.47 3.99
N VAL A 76 10.05 -13.42 4.91
CA VAL A 76 10.71 -13.45 6.21
C VAL A 76 11.50 -14.75 6.37
N ASP A 77 12.82 -14.63 6.39
CA ASP A 77 13.77 -15.74 6.46
C ASP A 77 14.79 -15.51 7.58
N ASP A 78 14.93 -16.44 8.53
CA ASP A 78 15.84 -16.33 9.68
C ASP A 78 15.78 -14.98 10.44
N GLY A 79 14.58 -14.41 10.52
CA GLY A 79 14.34 -13.10 11.16
C GLY A 79 14.63 -11.88 10.28
N TRP A 80 15.13 -12.08 9.06
CA TRP A 80 15.33 -11.03 8.07
C TRP A 80 14.08 -10.81 7.23
N ILE A 81 13.68 -9.55 7.07
CA ILE A 81 12.59 -9.14 6.20
C ILE A 81 13.19 -8.64 4.88
N ARG A 82 12.70 -9.19 3.76
CA ARG A 82 13.07 -8.73 2.41
C ARG A 82 11.82 -8.28 1.66
N THR A 83 11.71 -6.98 1.42
CA THR A 83 10.62 -6.41 0.61
C THR A 83 10.88 -6.66 -0.86
N SER A 84 9.91 -7.27 -1.55
CA SER A 84 9.95 -7.51 -2.99
C SER A 84 9.19 -6.44 -3.77
N MET A 85 8.05 -5.98 -3.25
CA MET A 85 7.24 -4.93 -3.87
C MET A 85 6.57 -4.07 -2.80
N THR A 86 6.46 -2.76 -3.04
CA THR A 86 5.67 -1.85 -2.20
C THR A 86 4.53 -1.24 -3.02
N PHE A 87 3.33 -1.38 -2.48
CA PHE A 87 2.07 -0.93 -3.06
C PHE A 87 1.55 0.25 -2.25
N TYR A 88 0.94 1.20 -2.95
CA TYR A 88 0.24 2.33 -2.37
C TYR A 88 -1.21 2.27 -2.86
N VAL A 89 -2.17 2.29 -1.95
CA VAL A 89 -3.60 2.32 -2.28
C VAL A 89 -4.16 3.66 -1.86
N GLU A 90 -4.55 4.47 -2.84
CA GLU A 90 -5.10 5.80 -2.57
C GLU A 90 -6.43 5.66 -1.82
N ALA A 91 -6.54 6.26 -0.64
CA ALA A 91 -7.56 5.93 0.35
C ALA A 91 -8.99 6.31 -0.10
N ARG A 92 -9.11 7.26 -1.04
CA ARG A 92 -10.38 7.77 -1.52
C ARG A 92 -10.96 6.90 -2.63
N THR A 93 -10.19 6.70 -3.69
CA THR A 93 -10.53 6.01 -4.94
C THR A 93 -10.19 4.52 -4.90
N MET A 94 -9.34 4.10 -3.96
CA MET A 94 -8.83 2.74 -3.83
C MET A 94 -8.08 2.28 -5.09
N GLN A 95 -7.46 3.24 -5.80
CA GLN A 95 -6.56 3.01 -6.92
C GLN A 95 -5.19 2.57 -6.40
N ILE A 96 -4.60 1.59 -7.09
CA ILE A 96 -3.34 0.98 -6.71
C ILE A 96 -2.21 1.61 -7.53
N TYR A 97 -1.18 2.02 -6.81
CA TYR A 97 0.07 2.55 -7.31
C TYR A 97 1.22 1.68 -6.80
N PHE A 98 2.35 1.75 -7.49
CA PHE A 98 3.58 1.05 -7.13
C PHE A 98 4.66 2.07 -6.89
N TRP A 99 5.50 1.77 -5.90
CA TRP A 99 6.77 2.42 -5.78
C TRP A 99 7.82 1.65 -6.57
N ASP A 100 8.38 2.32 -7.56
CA ASP A 100 9.48 1.79 -8.35
C ASP A 100 10.81 2.04 -7.65
N TYR A 101 11.44 0.97 -7.17
CA TYR A 101 12.76 1.04 -6.53
C TYR A 101 13.87 1.43 -7.50
N ASN A 102 13.69 1.21 -8.81
CA ASN A 102 14.61 1.61 -9.85
C ASN A 102 14.28 3.00 -10.41
N GLY A 103 13.18 3.62 -9.96
CA GLY A 103 12.82 4.99 -10.30
C GLY A 103 13.64 5.98 -9.49
N TYR A 104 14.49 6.77 -10.14
CA TYR A 104 15.32 7.78 -9.48
C TYR A 104 14.48 8.81 -8.71
N ASP A 105 13.37 9.25 -9.32
CA ASP A 105 12.51 10.30 -8.77
C ASP A 105 11.55 9.81 -7.68
N ARG A 106 11.58 8.50 -7.35
CA ARG A 106 10.67 7.84 -6.39
C ARG A 106 9.19 8.10 -6.67
N GLU A 107 8.84 8.28 -7.94
CA GLU A 107 7.46 8.53 -8.35
C GLU A 107 6.58 7.29 -8.16
N LEU A 108 5.32 7.54 -7.79
CA LEU A 108 4.29 6.50 -7.75
C LEU A 108 3.73 6.32 -9.16
N VAL A 109 3.90 5.14 -9.72
CA VAL A 109 3.32 4.78 -11.03
C VAL A 109 2.04 4.00 -10.83
N THR A 110 1.07 4.15 -11.73
CA THR A 110 -0.16 3.34 -11.63
C THR A 110 0.17 1.86 -11.85
N LEU A 111 -0.65 0.96 -11.29
CA LEU A 111 -0.52 -0.48 -11.55
C LEU A 111 -0.47 -0.82 -13.06
N LYS A 112 -1.22 -0.08 -13.89
CA LYS A 112 -1.24 -0.29 -15.34
C LYS A 112 0.10 0.07 -15.97
N GLU A 113 0.66 1.22 -15.61
CA GLU A 113 1.97 1.67 -16.09
C GLU A 113 3.08 0.74 -15.61
N TRP A 114 3.06 0.38 -14.33
CA TRP A 114 4.01 -0.57 -13.76
C TRP A 114 4.02 -1.91 -14.53
N ARG A 115 2.83 -2.49 -14.79
CA ARG A 115 2.72 -3.72 -15.59
C ARG A 115 3.24 -3.52 -17.02
N TYR A 116 2.95 -2.38 -17.64
CA TYR A 116 3.43 -2.06 -18.98
C TYR A 116 4.96 -1.97 -19.00
N TRP A 117 5.55 -1.26 -18.05
CA TRP A 117 6.99 -1.01 -18.02
C TRP A 117 7.82 -2.24 -17.71
N ARG A 118 7.31 -3.16 -16.87
CA ARG A 118 7.95 -4.47 -16.62
C ARG A 118 8.12 -5.35 -17.85
N THR A 119 7.45 -5.03 -18.96
CA THR A 119 7.66 -5.72 -20.25
C THR A 119 8.82 -5.13 -21.05
N LYS A 120 9.42 -4.02 -20.60
CA LYS A 120 10.49 -3.33 -21.31
C LYS A 120 11.85 -3.81 -20.83
N PRO A 121 12.82 -4.05 -21.73
CA PRO A 121 14.17 -4.47 -21.35
C PRO A 121 14.89 -3.51 -20.39
N VAL A 122 14.55 -2.21 -20.44
CA VAL A 122 15.17 -1.16 -19.62
C VAL A 122 14.61 -1.05 -18.20
N TRP A 123 13.56 -1.82 -17.86
CA TRP A 123 12.92 -1.76 -16.53
C TRP A 123 13.86 -2.02 -15.37
N GLU A 124 14.78 -2.97 -15.55
CA GLU A 124 15.72 -3.38 -14.51
C GLU A 124 16.87 -2.40 -14.30
N GLN A 125 17.00 -1.40 -15.17
CA GLN A 125 17.99 -0.34 -15.07
C GLN A 125 17.44 0.80 -14.22
N LEU A 126 18.33 1.56 -13.59
CA LEU A 126 17.95 2.83 -12.97
C LEU A 126 17.37 3.75 -14.04
N HIS A 127 16.23 4.38 -13.78
CA HIS A 127 15.52 5.18 -14.78
C HIS A 127 14.70 6.34 -14.19
N HIS A 128 14.32 7.28 -15.05
CA HIS A 128 13.36 8.37 -14.78
C HIS A 128 12.08 8.17 -15.59
N PHE A 129 11.01 8.84 -15.17
CA PHE A 129 9.78 8.97 -15.96
C PHE A 129 9.67 10.40 -16.50
N VAL A 130 9.97 10.57 -17.79
CA VAL A 130 9.89 11.89 -18.44
C VAL A 130 8.72 11.88 -19.42
N ASN A 131 7.71 12.72 -19.17
CA ASN A 131 6.51 12.83 -20.01
C ASN A 131 5.82 11.47 -20.25
N GLY A 132 5.71 10.65 -19.20
CA GLY A 132 5.11 9.32 -19.28
C GLY A 132 5.95 8.30 -20.06
N LYS A 133 7.26 8.53 -20.24
CA LYS A 133 8.20 7.57 -20.82
C LYS A 133 9.30 7.23 -19.83
N MET A 134 9.65 5.95 -19.76
CA MET A 134 10.83 5.46 -19.07
C MET A 134 12.09 5.83 -19.83
N VAL A 135 13.02 6.51 -19.17
CA VAL A 135 14.32 6.92 -19.71
C VAL A 135 15.40 6.40 -18.76
N PRO A 136 16.34 5.55 -19.21
CA PRO A 136 17.42 5.06 -18.35
C PRO A 136 18.30 6.21 -17.87
N VAL A 137 18.88 6.05 -16.67
CA VAL A 137 19.94 6.92 -16.15
C VAL A 137 21.26 6.43 -16.70
N ASP A 138 21.97 7.29 -17.43
CA ASP A 138 23.34 7.04 -17.91
C ASP A 138 24.38 7.11 -16.77
#